data_AF-A0A951BCJ7-F1
#
_entry.id   AF-A0A951BCJ7-F1
#
_cell.length_a   1.000
_cell.length_b   1.000
_cell.length_c   1.000
_cell.angle_alpha   90.00
_cell.angle_beta   90.00
_cell.angle_gamma   90.00
#
_symmetry.space_group_name_H-M   'P 1'
#
loop_
_entity.id
_entity.type
_entity.pdbx_description
1 polymer ?
#
loop_
_entity_poly.entity_id
_entity_poly.type
_entity_poly.pdbx_seq_one_letter_code
_entity_poly.pdbx_strand_id
1 'polypeptide(L)'
;MMESEARFEIEELVEKLTPEDRKLLRDMSESELIQLHLGYGMWLRNQFRRGELPHLFKSCSARIRSEDRSFDAISTVAIREIWLHIRAAR
;
A
#
# COMPACT_ATOMS: atom_id res chain seq x y z
N MET A 1 -4.92 -12.99 -12.87
CA MET A 1 -3.96 -13.65 -11.96
C MET A 1 -3.12 -12.67 -11.16
N MET A 2 -2.51 -11.63 -11.75
CA MET A 2 -1.69 -10.68 -10.94
C MET A 2 -2.47 -9.84 -9.93
N GLU A 3 -3.73 -9.51 -10.21
CA GLU A 3 -4.57 -8.72 -9.31
C GLU A 3 -4.97 -9.47 -8.03
N SER A 4 -5.12 -10.79 -8.11
CA SER A 4 -5.39 -11.64 -6.93
C SER A 4 -4.17 -11.77 -6.02
N GLU A 5 -2.95 -11.81 -6.58
CA GLU A 5 -1.72 -11.91 -5.78
C GLU A 5 -1.40 -10.60 -5.05
N ALA A 6 -1.55 -9.45 -5.73
CA ALA A 6 -1.39 -8.15 -5.09
C ALA A 6 -2.42 -7.94 -3.96
N ARG A 7 -3.65 -8.43 -4.17
CA ARG A 7 -4.68 -8.42 -3.12
C ARG A 7 -4.30 -9.30 -1.93
N PHE A 8 -3.77 -10.49 -2.16
CA PHE A 8 -3.29 -11.38 -1.09
C PHE A 8 -2.19 -10.71 -0.26
N GLU A 9 -1.20 -10.07 -0.91
CA GLU A 9 -0.17 -9.31 -0.19
C GLU A 9 -0.75 -8.15 0.63
N ILE A 10 -1.78 -7.46 0.13
CA ILE A 10 -2.50 -6.44 0.91
C ILE A 10 -3.20 -7.06 2.12
N GLU A 11 -3.86 -8.20 1.96
CA GLU A 11 -4.53 -8.92 3.05
C GLU A 11 -3.53 -9.29 4.15
N GLU A 12 -2.36 -9.87 3.79
CA GLU A 12 -1.29 -10.18 4.75
C GLU A 12 -0.75 -8.95 5.47
N LEU A 13 -0.62 -7.82 4.78
CA LEU A 13 -0.21 -6.55 5.41
C LEU A 13 -1.25 -6.08 6.42
N VAL A 14 -2.53 -6.15 6.07
CA VAL A 14 -3.63 -5.71 6.93
C VAL A 14 -3.81 -6.62 8.14
N GLU A 15 -3.57 -7.92 7.99
CA GLU A 15 -3.59 -8.89 9.10
C GLU A 15 -2.51 -8.62 10.14
N LYS A 16 -1.36 -8.07 9.73
CA LYS A 16 -0.25 -7.70 10.63
C LYS A 16 -0.48 -6.37 11.37
N LEU A 17 -1.49 -5.59 10.98
CA LEU A 17 -1.85 -4.36 11.69
C LEU A 17 -2.57 -4.67 12.99
N THR A 18 -2.29 -3.88 14.02
CA THR A 18 -3.08 -3.90 15.24
C THR A 18 -4.53 -3.44 14.96
N PRO A 19 -5.51 -3.82 15.79
CA PRO A 19 -6.87 -3.29 15.68
C PRO A 19 -6.91 -1.75 15.71
N GLU A 20 -6.04 -1.12 16.51
CA GLU A 20 -5.91 0.33 16.64
C GLU A 20 -5.38 0.96 15.35
N ASP A 21 -4.31 0.42 14.76
CA ASP A 21 -3.76 0.91 13.49
C ASP A 21 -4.77 0.74 12.35
N ARG A 22 -5.47 -0.40 12.32
CA ARG A 22 -6.51 -0.65 11.32
C ARG A 22 -7.67 0.34 11.46
N LYS A 23 -8.08 0.66 12.69
CA LYS A 23 -9.10 1.67 12.95
C LYS A 23 -8.62 3.06 12.54
N LEU A 24 -7.39 3.44 12.92
CA LEU A 24 -6.78 4.71 12.54
C LEU A 24 -6.77 4.88 11.03
N LEU A 25 -6.22 3.91 10.29
CA LEU A 25 -6.19 3.94 8.82
C LEU A 25 -7.60 4.00 8.22
N ARG A 26 -8.56 3.25 8.77
CA ARG A 26 -9.95 3.26 8.28
C ARG A 26 -10.58 4.64 8.40
N ASP A 27 -10.32 5.34 9.50
CA ASP A 27 -10.93 6.62 9.83
C ASP A 27 -10.24 7.80 9.11
N MET A 28 -9.04 7.60 8.54
CA MET A 28 -8.36 8.60 7.71
C MET A 28 -9.11 8.87 6.41
N SER A 29 -9.23 10.15 6.07
CA SER A 29 -9.55 10.63 4.74
C SER A 29 -8.42 10.33 3.75
N GLU A 30 -8.73 10.32 2.45
CA GLU A 30 -7.70 10.10 1.42
C GLU A 30 -6.59 11.16 1.48
N SER A 31 -6.95 12.42 1.77
CA SER A 31 -5.98 13.52 1.93
C SER A 31 -5.01 13.31 3.09
N GLU A 32 -5.42 12.62 4.15
CA GLU A 32 -4.58 12.37 5.32
C GLU A 32 -3.55 11.28 5.06
N LEU A 33 -3.73 10.42 4.04
CA LEU A 33 -2.79 9.35 3.70
C LEU A 33 -1.37 9.87 3.42
N ILE A 34 -1.23 11.13 3.03
CA ILE A 34 0.09 11.79 2.86
C ILE A 34 0.93 11.77 4.14
N GLN A 35 0.30 11.75 5.31
CA GLN A 35 1.00 11.70 6.59
C GLN A 35 1.75 10.37 6.80
N LEU A 36 1.30 9.30 6.14
CA LEU A 36 1.92 7.98 6.21
C LEU A 36 3.21 7.89 5.39
N HIS A 37 3.50 8.89 4.56
CA HIS A 37 4.58 8.86 3.58
C HIS A 37 5.96 8.61 4.20
N LEU A 38 6.29 9.30 5.30
CA LEU A 38 7.60 9.19 5.95
C LEU A 38 7.75 7.92 6.82
N GLY A 39 6.65 7.37 7.32
CA GLY A 39 6.64 6.16 8.12
C GLY A 39 6.35 4.93 7.26
N TYR A 40 5.07 4.64 7.09
CA TYR A 40 4.61 3.45 6.37
C TYR A 40 5.04 3.45 4.89
N GLY A 41 5.04 4.63 4.24
CA GLY A 41 5.56 4.77 2.89
C GLY A 41 7.04 4.43 2.79
N MET A 42 7.88 4.88 3.74
CA MET A 42 9.30 4.50 3.77
C MET A 42 9.48 2.99 3.99
N TRP A 43 8.68 2.40 4.87
CA TRP A 43 8.68 0.96 5.10
C TRP A 43 8.33 0.17 3.83
N LEU A 44 7.25 0.54 3.12
CA LEU A 44 6.85 -0.07 1.85
C LEU A 44 7.95 0.03 0.79
N ARG A 45 8.59 1.21 0.65
CA ARG A 45 9.72 1.40 -0.27
C ARG A 45 10.87 0.42 0.02
N ASN A 46 11.14 0.14 1.30
CA ASN A 46 12.18 -0.81 1.67
C ASN A 46 11.78 -2.25 1.34
N GLN A 47 10.51 -2.64 1.54
CA GLN A 47 10.02 -3.94 1.10
C GLN A 47 10.12 -4.10 -0.42
N PHE A 48 9.74 -3.08 -1.18
CA PHE A 48 9.85 -3.09 -2.64
C PHE A 48 11.29 -3.21 -3.13
N ARG A 49 12.24 -2.52 -2.49
CA ARG A 49 13.68 -2.64 -2.83
C ARG A 49 14.24 -4.02 -2.52
N ARG A 50 13.73 -4.69 -1.48
CA ARG A 50 14.12 -6.05 -1.09
C ARG A 50 13.40 -7.13 -1.90
N GLY A 51 12.37 -6.78 -2.65
CA GLY A 51 11.57 -7.74 -3.42
C GLY A 51 10.60 -8.56 -2.57
N GLU A 52 10.24 -8.08 -1.37
CA GLU A 52 9.39 -8.79 -0.40
C GLU A 52 7.89 -8.71 -0.73
N LEU A 53 7.51 -7.72 -1.57
CA LEU A 53 6.13 -7.50 -2.02
C LEU A 53 6.09 -7.36 -3.55
N PRO A 54 6.53 -8.39 -4.30
CA PRO A 54 6.73 -8.28 -5.74
C PRO A 54 5.41 -8.06 -6.51
N HIS A 55 4.30 -8.64 -6.04
CA HIS A 55 3.03 -8.56 -6.76
C HIS A 55 2.36 -7.19 -6.56
N LEU A 56 2.37 -6.67 -5.33
CA LEU A 56 1.91 -5.33 -4.99
C LEU A 56 2.77 -4.28 -5.68
N PHE A 57 4.11 -4.42 -5.66
CA PHE A 57 5.00 -3.53 -6.39
C PHE A 57 4.64 -3.47 -7.87
N LYS A 58 4.52 -4.63 -8.53
CA LYS A 58 4.17 -4.71 -9.95
C LYS A 58 2.81 -4.10 -10.25
N SER A 59 1.80 -4.40 -9.43
CA SER A 59 0.43 -3.88 -9.58
C SER A 59 0.39 -2.35 -9.45
N CYS A 60 1.02 -1.79 -8.41
CA CYS A 60 1.06 -0.34 -8.19
C CYS A 60 1.91 0.37 -9.27
N SER A 61 3.03 -0.22 -9.67
CA SER A 61 3.92 0.29 -10.72
C SER A 61 3.23 0.40 -12.09
N ALA A 62 2.30 -0.50 -12.39
CA ALA A 62 1.51 -0.46 -13.63
C ALA A 62 0.51 0.71 -13.68
N ARG A 63 0.20 1.33 -12.55
CA ARG A 63 -0.74 2.46 -12.44
C ARG A 63 -0.05 3.83 -12.54
N ILE A 64 1.27 3.85 -12.65
CA ILE A 64 2.09 5.06 -12.72
C ILE A 64 2.73 5.12 -14.11
N ARG A 65 2.73 6.31 -14.71
CA ARG A 65 3.40 6.57 -15.99
C ARG A 65 4.89 6.27 -15.85
N SER A 66 5.51 5.78 -16.93
CA SER A 66 6.89 5.30 -16.89
C SER A 66 7.88 6.38 -16.44
N GLU A 67 7.63 7.64 -16.83
CA GLU A 67 8.44 8.82 -16.48
C GLU A 67 8.34 9.24 -15.01
N ASP A 68 7.22 8.95 -14.35
CA ASP A 68 6.95 9.30 -12.94
C ASP A 68 7.24 8.14 -11.99
N ARG A 69 7.67 6.99 -12.53
CA ARG A 69 7.82 5.76 -11.78
C ARG A 69 9.00 5.86 -10.81
N SER A 70 8.67 5.94 -9.53
CA SER A 70 9.62 5.92 -8.44
C SER A 70 9.08 5.04 -7.30
N PHE A 71 9.96 4.53 -6.44
CA PHE A 71 9.53 3.84 -5.22
C PHE A 71 8.58 4.70 -4.37
N ASP A 72 8.81 6.01 -4.38
CA ASP A 72 7.99 7.00 -3.71
C ASP A 72 6.55 7.01 -4.24
N ALA A 73 6.38 7.26 -5.55
CA ALA A 73 5.09 7.23 -6.23
C ALA A 73 4.39 5.87 -6.06
N ILE A 74 5.13 4.77 -6.21
CA ILE A 74 4.60 3.41 -6.06
C ILE A 74 4.10 3.17 -4.63
N SER A 75 4.84 3.63 -3.61
CA SER A 75 4.43 3.50 -2.22
C SER A 75 3.17 4.32 -1.90
N THR A 76 3.01 5.49 -2.53
CA THR A 76 1.79 6.30 -2.38
C THR A 76 0.57 5.57 -2.94
N VAL A 77 0.70 4.93 -4.11
CA VAL A 77 -0.38 4.09 -4.67
C VAL A 77 -0.66 2.89 -3.78
N ALA A 78 0.37 2.21 -3.27
CA ALA A 78 0.19 1.07 -2.38
C ALA A 78 -0.53 1.44 -1.07
N ILE A 79 -0.18 2.56 -0.44
CA ILE A 79 -0.88 3.08 0.75
C ILE A 79 -2.36 3.24 0.46
N ARG A 80 -2.71 3.83 -0.70
CA ARG A 80 -4.10 4.03 -1.11
C ARG A 80 -4.84 2.70 -1.27
N GLU A 81 -4.22 1.70 -1.89
CA GLU A 81 -4.85 0.39 -2.09
C GLU A 81 -5.10 -0.35 -0.76
N ILE A 82 -4.12 -0.30 0.16
CA ILE A 82 -4.25 -0.88 1.49
C ILE A 82 -5.37 -0.20 2.28
N TRP A 83 -5.44 1.13 2.20
CA TRP A 83 -6.52 1.91 2.80
C TRP A 83 -7.90 1.55 2.23
N LEU A 84 -8.03 1.45 0.89
CA LEU A 84 -9.27 1.04 0.23
C LEU A 84 -9.70 -0.36 0.68
N HIS A 85 -8.76 -1.30 0.80
CA HIS A 85 -9.03 -2.64 1.29
C HIS A 85 -9.59 -2.64 2.72
N ILE A 86 -8.96 -1.90 3.64
CA ILE A 86 -9.41 -1.76 5.03
C ILE A 86 -10.84 -1.19 5.13
N ARG A 87 -11.21 -0.27 4.22
CA ARG A 87 -12.55 0.34 4.19
C ARG A 87 -13.62 -0.55 3.56
N ALA A 88 -13.23 -1.47 2.66
CA ALA A 88 -14.15 -2.37 1.98
C ALA A 88 -14.55 -3.59 2.83
N ALA A 89 -13.71 -4.02 3.77
CA ALA A 89 -13.89 -5.21 4.61
C ALA A 89 -14.95 -5.06 5.73
N ARG A 90 -16.15 -4.61 5.37
CA ARG A 90 -17.31 -4.43 6.29
C ARG A 90 -17.79 -5.74 6.92
#